data_AF-K3WXE8-F1
#
_entry.id   AF-K3WXE8-F1
#
_cell.length_a   1.000
_cell.length_b   1.000
_cell.length_c   1.000
_cell.angle_alpha   90.00
_cell.angle_beta   90.00
_cell.angle_gamma   90.00
#
_symmetry.space_group_name_H-M   'P 1'
#
loop_
_entity.id
_entity.type
_entity.pdbx_description
1 polymer ?
#
loop_
_entity_poly.entity_id
_entity_poly.type
_entity_poly.pdbx_seq_one_letter_code
_entity_poly.pdbx_strand_id
1 'polypeptide(L)'
;MMDMQEVKARKAHAQRGDDGAEEHDEHIGEVDPSVQTAPLLSDADPRGRSRATPFWLQYVLDRVWSAIFFGVACVGLYEAQFVHEVLYAPEAHRAYVNLGILFSTLVVLFGSYIELYRSMICGEKVRYENAKTSTHAMLFSMCAAGICFSIGLWPIWHWLTLPYLFMWFWGVIVQIVVLFPVQLQRVIFAVGYLWFMHSYLSLFVV
;
A
#
# COMPACT_ATOMS: atom_id res chain seq x y z
N MET A 1 28.34 -20.61 54.25
CA MET A 1 27.48 -20.10 53.18
C MET A 1 28.01 -20.73 51.90
N MET A 2 27.54 -21.96 51.55
CA MET A 2 26.34 -22.25 50.73
C MET A 2 26.50 -21.65 49.32
N ASP A 3 26.50 -22.34 48.18
CA ASP A 3 26.25 -23.73 47.71
C ASP A 3 27.13 -23.90 46.44
N MET A 4 27.95 -24.93 46.22
CA MET A 4 27.68 -26.31 45.78
C MET A 4 26.75 -26.53 44.57
N GLN A 5 27.34 -27.22 43.57
CA GLN A 5 26.72 -28.12 42.57
C GLN A 5 26.06 -27.46 41.33
N GLU A 6 26.19 -27.95 40.09
CA GLU A 6 26.78 -29.20 39.60
C GLU A 6 27.04 -29.11 38.09
N VAL A 7 28.15 -29.71 37.67
CA VAL A 7 28.44 -30.07 36.27
C VAL A 7 27.67 -31.34 35.94
N LYS A 8 26.91 -31.39 34.84
CA LYS A 8 26.62 -32.66 34.16
C LYS A 8 26.38 -32.50 32.66
N ALA A 9 27.42 -32.83 31.90
CA ALA A 9 27.35 -33.05 30.46
C ALA A 9 26.86 -34.47 30.13
N ARG A 10 26.14 -34.56 29.00
CA ARG A 10 25.91 -35.69 28.08
C ARG A 10 25.38 -37.02 28.63
N LYS A 11 24.29 -37.51 28.01
CA LYS A 11 24.13 -38.95 27.73
C LYS A 11 23.51 -39.16 26.36
N ALA A 12 24.30 -39.78 25.48
CA ALA A 12 23.85 -40.43 24.27
C ALA A 12 23.32 -41.82 24.65
N HIS A 13 22.22 -42.25 24.03
CA HIS A 13 21.84 -43.66 23.98
C HIS A 13 21.76 -44.08 22.51
N ALA A 14 22.57 -45.08 22.17
CA ALA A 14 22.58 -45.82 20.93
C ALA A 14 21.79 -47.14 21.10
N GLN A 15 21.55 -47.81 19.96
CA GLN A 15 21.06 -49.19 19.73
C GLN A 15 19.53 -49.41 19.79
N ARG A 16 18.89 -50.26 18.96
CA ARG A 16 19.28 -51.14 17.81
C ARG A 16 18.03 -51.98 17.42
N GLY A 17 17.75 -52.14 16.11
CA GLY A 17 16.92 -53.20 15.49
C GLY A 17 15.43 -53.21 15.89
N ASP A 18 14.47 -53.82 15.21
CA ASP A 18 14.36 -54.61 13.97
C ASP A 18 12.83 -54.84 13.77
N ASP A 19 12.38 -54.94 12.52
CA ASP A 19 11.15 -55.60 12.00
C ASP A 19 9.74 -55.48 12.65
N GLY A 20 8.76 -55.19 11.76
CA GLY A 20 7.60 -56.08 11.56
C GLY A 20 6.24 -55.77 12.23
N ALA A 21 5.25 -55.50 11.37
CA ALA A 21 3.83 -55.92 11.40
C ALA A 21 2.84 -55.46 12.50
N GLU A 22 1.76 -54.84 12.01
CA GLU A 22 0.32 -55.02 12.30
C GLU A 22 -0.15 -55.28 13.74
N GLU A 23 -1.06 -54.43 14.25
CA GLU A 23 -2.43 -54.86 14.64
C GLU A 23 -3.35 -53.67 14.99
N HIS A 24 -4.64 -54.01 15.00
CA HIS A 24 -5.86 -53.22 14.84
C HIS A 24 -6.49 -52.79 16.18
N ASP A 25 -7.67 -52.17 16.11
CA ASP A 25 -8.62 -51.84 17.22
C ASP A 25 -8.32 -50.61 18.09
N GLU A 26 -9.26 -49.78 18.53
CA GLU A 26 -10.73 -49.61 18.45
C GLU A 26 -10.92 -48.14 18.95
N HIS A 27 -11.84 -47.29 18.49
CA HIS A 27 -13.24 -47.28 18.94
C HIS A 27 -13.98 -46.13 18.24
N ILE A 28 -15.18 -46.44 17.75
CA ILE A 28 -16.16 -45.56 17.11
C ILE A 28 -17.00 -44.85 18.19
N GLY A 29 -17.37 -43.59 17.95
CA GLY A 29 -18.50 -42.87 18.59
C GLY A 29 -19.12 -41.92 17.57
N GLU A 30 -20.11 -42.40 16.81
CA GLU A 30 -21.53 -41.99 16.92
C GLU A 30 -21.81 -40.63 16.25
N VAL A 31 -22.18 -40.68 14.96
CA VAL A 31 -22.73 -39.54 14.21
C VAL A 31 -24.24 -39.74 14.09
N ASP A 32 -24.98 -38.85 14.74
CA ASP A 32 -26.44 -38.79 14.85
C ASP A 32 -27.13 -38.65 13.45
N PRO A 33 -28.08 -39.53 13.08
CA PRO A 33 -28.70 -39.57 11.75
C PRO A 33 -30.03 -38.76 11.66
N SER A 34 -30.17 -37.65 12.38
CA SER A 34 -31.45 -36.94 12.52
C SER A 34 -31.51 -35.51 11.96
N VAL A 35 -30.85 -35.22 10.82
CA VAL A 35 -31.16 -34.01 10.02
C VAL A 35 -31.78 -34.41 8.69
N GLN A 36 -33.08 -34.16 8.60
CA GLN A 36 -33.94 -34.37 7.44
C GLN A 36 -33.33 -33.74 6.17
N THR A 37 -33.05 -34.59 5.19
CA THR A 37 -32.87 -34.23 3.79
C THR A 37 -34.20 -33.70 3.27
N ALA A 38 -34.25 -32.41 2.94
CA ALA A 38 -35.34 -31.84 2.15
C ALA A 38 -34.93 -31.85 0.66
N PRO A 39 -35.57 -32.68 -0.19
CA PRO A 39 -35.46 -32.54 -1.64
C PRO A 39 -36.63 -31.70 -2.15
N LEU A 40 -36.35 -30.61 -2.87
CA LEU A 40 -37.15 -30.06 -4.00
C LEU A 40 -36.98 -28.54 -4.16
N LEU A 41 -36.04 -28.16 -5.01
CA LEU A 41 -36.16 -27.10 -6.02
C LEU A 41 -35.07 -27.43 -7.04
N SER A 42 -35.35 -28.43 -7.88
CA SER A 42 -35.89 -28.23 -9.22
C SER A 42 -34.87 -27.52 -10.10
N ASP A 43 -34.22 -28.35 -10.92
CA ASP A 43 -33.60 -28.02 -12.20
C ASP A 43 -34.11 -26.70 -12.80
N ALA A 44 -33.28 -25.68 -12.75
CA ALA A 44 -33.37 -24.51 -13.61
C ALA A 44 -31.95 -24.03 -13.95
N ASP A 45 -31.48 -24.53 -15.09
CA ASP A 45 -30.43 -24.01 -15.96
C ASP A 45 -28.94 -24.13 -15.56
N PRO A 46 -28.16 -24.97 -16.28
CA PRO A 46 -26.69 -24.88 -16.32
C PRO A 46 -26.19 -23.75 -17.24
N ARG A 47 -26.95 -22.64 -17.36
CA ARG A 47 -26.69 -21.52 -18.29
C ARG A 47 -26.25 -20.23 -17.60
N GLY A 48 -25.67 -20.33 -16.41
CA GLY A 48 -24.86 -19.27 -15.82
C GLY A 48 -23.49 -19.21 -16.51
N ARG A 49 -23.49 -18.75 -17.77
CA ARG A 49 -22.33 -18.49 -18.62
C ARG A 49 -21.43 -17.47 -17.91
N SER A 50 -20.61 -17.93 -16.96
CA SER A 50 -19.41 -17.24 -16.52
C SER A 50 -18.55 -17.11 -17.78
N ARG A 51 -18.76 -16.00 -18.48
CA ARG A 51 -17.90 -15.53 -19.55
C ARG A 51 -16.55 -15.42 -18.87
N ALA A 52 -15.70 -16.43 -19.05
CA ALA A 52 -14.28 -16.34 -18.80
C ALA A 52 -13.77 -15.22 -19.71
N THR A 53 -13.91 -13.98 -19.26
CA THR A 53 -13.29 -12.84 -19.91
C THR A 53 -11.81 -13.18 -19.94
N PRO A 54 -11.18 -13.21 -21.13
CA PRO A 54 -9.80 -13.61 -21.22
C PRO A 54 -8.99 -12.72 -20.27
N PHE A 55 -8.10 -13.32 -19.49
CA PHE A 55 -7.31 -12.61 -18.46
C PHE A 55 -6.64 -11.34 -19.01
N TRP A 56 -6.22 -11.38 -20.28
CA TRP A 56 -5.67 -10.22 -20.99
C TRP A 56 -6.68 -9.09 -21.23
N LEU A 57 -7.95 -9.41 -21.49
CA LEU A 57 -9.01 -8.42 -21.66
C LEU A 57 -9.36 -7.73 -20.34
N GLN A 58 -9.38 -8.47 -19.22
CA GLN A 58 -9.53 -7.87 -17.88
C GLN A 58 -8.37 -6.92 -17.58
N TYR A 59 -7.13 -7.38 -17.84
CA TYR A 59 -5.95 -6.55 -17.66
C TYR A 59 -5.95 -5.27 -18.49
N VAL A 60 -6.34 -5.34 -19.78
CA VAL A 60 -6.45 -4.16 -20.65
C VAL A 60 -7.57 -3.25 -20.17
N LEU A 61 -8.72 -3.81 -19.80
CA LEU A 61 -9.86 -3.03 -19.34
C LEU A 61 -9.54 -2.28 -18.05
N ASP A 62 -8.88 -2.92 -17.09
CA ASP A 62 -8.45 -2.31 -15.83
C ASP A 62 -7.48 -1.15 -16.07
N ARG A 63 -6.56 -1.32 -17.03
CA ARG A 63 -5.58 -0.29 -17.39
C ARG A 63 -6.23 0.88 -18.12
N VAL A 64 -7.20 0.62 -18.99
CA VAL A 64 -7.97 1.66 -19.69
C VAL A 64 -8.82 2.45 -18.69
N TRP A 65 -9.47 1.78 -17.74
CA TRP A 65 -10.19 2.47 -16.66
C TRP A 65 -9.25 3.34 -15.82
N SER A 66 -8.11 2.79 -15.39
CA SER A 66 -7.07 3.55 -14.69
C SER A 66 -6.62 4.78 -15.48
N ALA A 67 -6.40 4.64 -16.79
CA ALA A 67 -6.02 5.74 -17.68
C ALA A 67 -7.11 6.82 -17.79
N ILE A 68 -8.38 6.41 -17.90
CA ILE A 68 -9.52 7.33 -17.93
C ILE A 68 -9.61 8.10 -16.60
N PHE A 69 -9.54 7.40 -15.46
CA PHE A 69 -9.54 8.04 -14.14
C PHE A 69 -8.38 9.02 -13.97
N PHE A 70 -7.18 8.62 -14.39
CA PHE A 70 -6.01 9.48 -14.40
C PHE A 70 -6.22 10.75 -15.25
N GLY A 71 -6.74 10.58 -16.47
CA GLY A 71 -7.03 11.70 -17.37
C GLY A 71 -8.06 12.68 -16.78
N VAL A 72 -9.16 12.17 -16.24
CA VAL A 72 -10.20 12.97 -15.60
C VAL A 72 -9.65 13.71 -14.37
N ALA A 73 -8.84 13.04 -13.54
CA ALA A 73 -8.21 13.66 -12.38
C ALA A 73 -7.25 14.78 -12.80
N CYS A 74 -6.39 14.55 -13.80
CA CYS A 74 -5.49 15.58 -14.32
C CYS A 74 -6.25 16.79 -14.86
N VAL A 75 -7.31 16.59 -15.62
CA VAL A 75 -8.15 17.69 -16.13
C VAL A 75 -8.82 18.45 -14.98
N GLY A 76 -9.40 17.74 -14.01
CA GLY A 76 -10.04 18.38 -12.86
C GLY A 76 -9.06 19.19 -12.01
N LEU A 77 -7.83 18.72 -11.83
CA LEU A 77 -6.78 19.41 -11.08
C LEU A 77 -6.24 20.61 -11.85
N TYR A 78 -6.19 20.51 -13.18
CA TYR A 78 -5.81 21.61 -14.07
C TYR A 78 -6.83 22.74 -14.01
N GLU A 79 -8.12 22.43 -14.13
CA GLU A 79 -9.22 23.40 -14.01
C GLU A 79 -9.25 24.04 -12.62
N ALA A 80 -8.99 23.27 -11.56
CA ALA A 80 -8.88 23.78 -10.20
C ALA A 80 -7.57 24.55 -9.93
N GLN A 81 -6.68 24.66 -10.93
CA GLN A 81 -5.35 25.25 -10.80
C GLN A 81 -4.57 24.74 -9.58
N PHE A 82 -4.74 23.46 -9.24
CA PHE A 82 -4.37 22.92 -7.93
C PHE A 82 -2.93 23.22 -7.52
N VAL A 83 -1.97 22.99 -8.43
CA VAL A 83 -0.55 23.24 -8.16
C VAL A 83 -0.27 24.74 -7.99
N HIS A 84 -0.94 25.59 -8.76
CA HIS A 84 -0.81 27.03 -8.65
C HIS A 84 -1.36 27.51 -7.30
N GLU A 85 -2.55 27.07 -6.90
CA GLU A 85 -3.15 27.42 -5.61
C GLU A 85 -2.31 26.93 -4.42
N VAL A 86 -1.77 25.71 -4.50
CA VAL A 86 -0.86 25.18 -3.45
C VAL A 86 0.39 26.06 -3.28
N LEU A 87 0.96 26.56 -4.38
CA LEU A 87 2.21 27.32 -4.36
C LEU A 87 1.97 28.82 -4.13
N TYR A 88 0.99 29.44 -4.77
CA TYR A 88 0.87 30.89 -4.93
C TYR A 88 -0.34 31.52 -4.24
N ALA A 89 -1.34 30.75 -3.78
CA ALA A 89 -2.54 31.32 -3.16
C ALA A 89 -2.24 32.17 -1.90
N PRO A 90 -2.51 33.49 -1.91
CA PRO A 90 -2.27 34.33 -0.74
C PRO A 90 -3.24 34.02 0.40
N GLU A 91 -4.42 33.47 0.08
CA GLU A 91 -5.47 33.15 1.04
C GLU A 91 -5.21 31.84 1.83
N ALA A 92 -4.25 31.04 1.39
CA ALA A 92 -3.88 29.80 2.08
C ALA A 92 -3.19 30.08 3.42
N HIS A 93 -3.46 29.24 4.43
CA HIS A 93 -2.70 29.26 5.68
C HIS A 93 -1.30 28.68 5.44
N ARG A 94 -0.35 29.54 5.06
CA ARG A 94 1.00 29.15 4.62
C ARG A 94 1.78 28.30 5.63
N ALA A 95 1.59 28.52 6.92
CA ALA A 95 2.22 27.68 7.94
C ALA A 95 1.83 26.20 7.80
N TYR A 96 0.54 25.90 7.61
CA TYR A 96 0.06 24.52 7.46
C TYR A 96 0.42 23.94 6.09
N VAL A 97 0.38 24.74 5.02
CA VAL A 97 0.84 24.30 3.69
C VAL A 97 2.32 23.93 3.72
N ASN A 98 3.17 24.76 4.33
CA ASN A 98 4.61 24.50 4.47
C ASN A 98 4.87 23.24 5.31
N LEU A 99 4.09 23.03 6.37
CA LEU A 99 4.17 21.80 7.18
C LEU A 99 3.73 20.56 6.38
N GLY A 100 2.71 20.70 5.52
CA GLY A 100 2.29 19.67 4.58
C GLY A 100 3.38 19.32 3.57
N ILE A 101 4.07 20.33 3.03
CA ILE A 101 5.21 20.16 2.11
C ILE A 101 6.39 19.48 2.83
N LEU A 102 6.68 19.84 4.08
CA LEU A 102 7.69 19.19 4.91
C LEU A 102 7.36 17.71 5.08
N PHE A 103 6.14 17.37 5.49
CA PHE A 103 5.74 15.97 5.65
C PHE A 103 5.74 15.21 4.32
N SER A 104 5.35 15.84 3.21
CA SER A 104 5.47 15.26 1.88
C SER A 104 6.93 14.99 1.48
N THR A 105 7.84 15.90 1.84
CA THR A 105 9.29 15.70 1.67
C THR A 105 9.77 14.49 2.46
N LEU A 106 9.30 14.32 3.71
CA LEU A 106 9.61 13.13 4.51
C LEU A 106 9.09 11.84 3.87
N VAL A 107 7.91 11.85 3.25
CA VAL A 107 7.39 10.69 2.50
C VAL A 107 8.35 10.33 1.35
N VAL A 108 8.79 11.32 0.58
CA VAL A 108 9.76 11.11 -0.52
C VAL A 108 11.09 10.59 0.02
N LEU A 109 11.58 11.13 1.14
CA LEU A 109 12.80 10.65 1.79
C LEU A 109 12.67 9.21 2.27
N PHE A 110 11.60 8.84 2.98
CA PHE A 110 11.38 7.45 3.40
C PHE A 110 11.17 6.49 2.22
N GLY A 111 10.43 6.91 1.19
CA GLY A 111 10.26 6.14 -0.04
C GLY A 111 11.59 5.89 -0.73
N SER A 112 12.39 6.95 -0.91
CA SER A 112 13.73 6.87 -1.50
C SER A 112 14.69 6.04 -0.65
N TYR A 113 14.60 6.08 0.68
CA TYR A 113 15.40 5.24 1.57
C TYR A 113 15.06 3.76 1.41
N ILE A 114 13.78 3.39 1.41
CA ILE A 114 13.37 2.00 1.21
C ILE A 114 13.79 1.52 -0.19
N GLU A 115 13.62 2.36 -1.20
CA GLU A 115 13.79 1.97 -2.60
C GLU A 115 15.24 2.03 -3.10
N LEU A 116 15.99 3.08 -2.81
CA LEU A 116 17.39 3.22 -3.24
C LEU A 116 18.33 2.50 -2.27
N TYR A 117 18.22 2.77 -0.97
CA TYR A 117 19.18 2.24 0.00
C TYR A 117 18.97 0.74 0.22
N ARG A 118 17.75 0.29 0.50
CA ARG A 118 17.55 -1.14 0.81
C ARG A 118 17.48 -2.03 -0.43
N SER A 119 16.83 -1.57 -1.51
CA SER A 119 16.71 -2.40 -2.72
C SER A 119 17.95 -2.34 -3.62
N MET A 120 18.58 -1.18 -3.85
CA MET A 120 19.75 -1.12 -4.74
C MET A 120 21.08 -1.32 -4.01
N ILE A 121 21.28 -0.66 -2.86
CA ILE A 121 22.60 -0.67 -2.19
C ILE A 121 22.78 -1.95 -1.36
N CYS A 122 21.76 -2.38 -0.60
CA CYS A 122 21.84 -3.63 0.18
C CYS A 122 21.46 -4.89 -0.62
N GLY A 123 20.88 -4.75 -1.81
CA GLY A 123 20.43 -5.88 -2.64
C GLY A 123 19.36 -6.75 -1.97
N GLU A 124 18.73 -6.29 -0.89
CA GLU A 124 17.72 -7.04 -0.16
C GLU A 124 16.38 -6.99 -0.92
N LYS A 125 15.72 -8.15 -1.04
CA LYS A 125 14.30 -8.15 -1.41
C LYS A 125 13.51 -7.50 -0.26
N VAL A 126 12.99 -6.30 -0.51
CA VAL A 126 12.20 -5.52 0.44
C VAL A 126 10.99 -6.34 0.91
N ARG A 127 11.14 -7.06 2.03
CA ARG A 127 10.02 -7.69 2.74
C ARG A 127 9.58 -6.76 3.86
N TYR A 128 8.27 -6.66 4.05
CA TYR A 128 7.64 -5.80 5.06
C TYR A 128 8.25 -5.99 6.46
N GLU A 129 8.66 -7.21 6.80
CA GLU A 129 9.29 -7.56 8.08
C GLU A 129 10.53 -6.75 8.43
N ASN A 130 11.37 -6.46 7.44
CA ASN A 130 12.59 -5.69 7.66
C ASN A 130 12.33 -4.17 7.67
N ALA A 131 11.22 -3.70 7.08
CA ALA A 131 10.95 -2.28 6.81
C ALA A 131 9.80 -1.66 7.61
N LYS A 132 9.20 -2.40 8.55
CA LYS A 132 8.02 -1.95 9.31
C LYS A 132 8.13 -0.51 9.79
N THR A 133 9.17 -0.15 10.54
CA THR A 133 9.30 1.21 11.11
C THR A 133 9.32 2.30 10.04
N SER A 134 10.04 2.08 8.94
CA SER A 134 10.12 3.06 7.85
C SER A 134 8.80 3.17 7.08
N THR A 135 8.08 2.07 6.89
CA THR A 135 6.77 2.08 6.22
C THR A 135 5.70 2.74 7.09
N HIS A 136 5.71 2.51 8.41
CA HIS A 136 4.80 3.19 9.33
C HIS A 136 5.12 4.69 9.41
N ALA A 137 6.40 5.07 9.44
CA ALA A 137 6.80 6.47 9.39
C ALA A 137 6.34 7.14 8.10
N MET A 138 6.49 6.47 6.94
CA MET A 138 5.99 6.96 5.66
C MET A 138 4.47 7.17 5.66
N LEU A 139 3.70 6.18 6.14
CA LEU A 139 2.24 6.28 6.26
C LEU A 139 1.82 7.41 7.20
N PHE A 140 2.48 7.54 8.34
CA PHE A 140 2.23 8.62 9.29
C PHE A 140 2.50 9.98 8.66
N SER A 141 3.66 10.16 8.01
CA SER A 141 3.99 11.39 7.30
C SER A 141 2.99 11.70 6.17
N MET A 142 2.50 10.67 5.47
CA MET A 142 1.49 10.85 4.44
C MET A 142 0.15 11.35 5.01
N CYS A 143 -0.32 10.76 6.10
CA CYS A 143 -1.53 11.21 6.79
C CYS A 143 -1.38 12.62 7.37
N ALA A 144 -0.24 12.90 8.00
CA ALA A 144 0.06 14.22 8.54
C ALA A 144 0.09 15.28 7.42
N ALA A 145 0.73 14.99 6.28
CA ALA A 145 0.71 15.86 5.12
C ALA A 145 -0.73 16.15 4.64
N GLY A 146 -1.57 15.11 4.53
CA GLY A 146 -2.97 15.26 4.13
C GLY A 146 -3.78 16.16 5.06
N ILE A 147 -3.62 16.01 6.38
CA ILE A 147 -4.29 16.86 7.38
C ILE A 147 -3.80 18.31 7.26
N CYS A 148 -2.50 18.51 7.12
CA CYS A 148 -1.91 19.84 7.01
C CYS A 148 -2.33 20.56 5.72
N PHE A 149 -2.35 19.86 4.58
CA PHE A 149 -2.89 20.43 3.35
C PHE A 149 -4.39 20.70 3.43
N SER A 150 -5.16 19.84 4.11
CA SER A 150 -6.60 20.06 4.30
C SER A 150 -6.87 21.34 5.06
N ILE A 151 -6.16 21.58 6.16
CA ILE A 151 -6.28 22.82 6.97
C ILE A 151 -5.71 24.02 6.19
N GLY A 152 -4.56 23.84 5.54
CA GLY A 152 -3.84 24.89 4.82
C GLY A 152 -4.60 25.46 3.63
N LEU A 153 -5.27 24.58 2.86
CA LEU A 153 -6.00 24.91 1.63
C LEU A 153 -7.51 25.04 1.86
N TRP A 154 -7.99 24.80 3.09
CA TRP A 154 -9.39 25.03 3.45
C TRP A 154 -9.94 26.41 3.04
N PRO A 155 -9.24 27.54 3.25
CA PRO A 155 -9.81 28.85 2.90
C PRO A 155 -10.04 29.05 1.39
N ILE A 156 -9.35 28.29 0.52
CA ILE A 156 -9.46 28.44 -0.93
C ILE A 156 -10.72 27.73 -1.44
N TRP A 157 -10.80 26.42 -1.25
CA TRP A 157 -11.87 25.60 -1.82
C TRP A 157 -12.90 25.10 -0.79
N HIS A 158 -12.71 25.42 0.48
CA HIS A 158 -13.59 25.00 1.58
C HIS A 158 -13.84 23.49 1.55
N TRP A 159 -15.09 23.06 1.46
CA TRP A 159 -15.46 21.65 1.41
C TRP A 159 -14.87 20.92 0.18
N LEU A 160 -14.62 21.63 -0.93
CA LEU A 160 -14.04 21.06 -2.14
C LEU A 160 -12.55 20.75 -2.00
N THR A 161 -11.88 21.27 -0.98
CA THR A 161 -10.48 20.95 -0.66
C THR A 161 -10.29 19.44 -0.50
N LEU A 162 -11.18 18.76 0.22
CA LEU A 162 -11.09 17.31 0.44
C LEU A 162 -11.22 16.49 -0.87
N PRO A 163 -12.24 16.69 -1.73
CA PRO A 163 -12.29 16.11 -3.06
C PRO A 163 -11.05 16.37 -3.90
N TYR A 164 -10.49 17.60 -3.90
CA TYR A 164 -9.29 17.90 -4.68
C TYR A 164 -8.04 17.20 -4.16
N LEU A 165 -7.83 17.15 -2.85
CA LEU A 165 -6.73 16.36 -2.26
C LEU A 165 -6.90 14.87 -2.55
N PHE A 166 -8.13 14.36 -2.44
CA PHE A 166 -8.43 12.97 -2.78
C PHE A 166 -8.17 12.69 -4.26
N MET A 167 -8.57 13.59 -5.15
CA MET A 167 -8.33 13.50 -6.59
C MET A 167 -6.84 13.57 -6.92
N TRP A 168 -6.05 14.38 -6.21
CA TRP A 168 -4.59 14.39 -6.31
C TRP A 168 -3.99 13.05 -5.87
N PHE A 169 -4.32 12.59 -4.67
CA PHE A 169 -3.72 11.37 -4.13
C PHE A 169 -4.18 10.12 -4.88
N TRP A 170 -5.48 9.89 -4.97
CA TRP A 170 -6.05 8.69 -5.59
C TRP A 170 -6.11 8.78 -7.11
N GLY A 171 -6.47 9.94 -7.65
CA GLY A 171 -6.63 10.12 -9.10
C GLY A 171 -5.32 10.26 -9.86
N VAL A 172 -4.27 10.83 -9.25
CA VAL A 172 -2.96 11.02 -9.89
C VAL A 172 -1.92 10.05 -9.33
N ILE A 173 -1.61 10.13 -8.04
CA ILE A 173 -0.48 9.38 -7.45
C ILE A 173 -0.71 7.87 -7.56
N VAL A 174 -1.87 7.37 -7.11
CA VAL A 174 -2.18 5.93 -7.18
C VAL A 174 -2.26 5.44 -8.63
N GLN A 175 -2.84 6.21 -9.54
CA GLN A 175 -2.94 5.80 -10.94
C GLN A 175 -1.57 5.76 -11.64
N ILE A 176 -0.64 6.66 -11.33
CA ILE A 176 0.75 6.56 -11.81
C ILE A 176 1.37 5.23 -11.39
N VAL A 177 1.13 4.80 -10.14
CA VAL A 177 1.64 3.54 -9.60
C VAL A 177 1.02 2.32 -10.29
N VAL A 178 -0.25 2.40 -10.67
CA VAL A 178 -0.96 1.30 -11.36
C VAL A 178 -0.56 1.23 -12.85
N LEU A 179 -0.43 2.37 -13.51
CA LEU A 179 -0.30 2.44 -14.96
C LEU A 179 1.13 2.17 -15.43
N PHE A 180 2.12 2.72 -14.73
CA PHE A 180 3.52 2.72 -15.15
C PHE A 180 4.36 1.65 -14.46
N PRO A 181 5.42 1.14 -15.12
CA PRO A 181 6.40 0.26 -14.47
C PRO A 181 7.24 1.02 -13.44
N VAL A 182 7.77 0.31 -12.44
CA VAL A 182 8.53 0.87 -11.30
C VAL A 182 9.67 1.80 -11.73
N GLN A 183 10.39 1.47 -12.82
CA GLN A 183 11.47 2.30 -13.34
C GLN A 183 10.97 3.68 -13.78
N LEU A 184 9.81 3.73 -14.45
CA LEU A 184 9.25 4.98 -14.92
C LEU A 184 8.61 5.76 -13.76
N GLN A 185 7.98 5.09 -12.81
CA GLN A 185 7.47 5.73 -11.59
C GLN A 185 8.58 6.50 -10.86
N ARG A 186 9.77 5.90 -10.71
CA ARG A 186 10.94 6.57 -10.09
C ARG A 186 11.31 7.86 -10.82
N VAL A 187 11.40 7.80 -12.15
CA VAL A 187 11.75 8.98 -12.96
C VAL A 187 10.67 10.05 -12.84
N ILE A 188 9.39 9.66 -12.95
CA ILE A 188 8.26 10.60 -12.85
C ILE A 188 8.22 11.26 -11.47
N PHE A 189 8.32 10.49 -10.38
CA PHE A 189 8.30 11.05 -9.03
C PHE A 189 9.54 11.89 -8.74
N ALA A 190 10.73 11.48 -9.18
CA ALA A 190 11.94 12.27 -9.00
C ALA A 190 11.88 13.61 -9.75
N VAL A 191 11.51 13.59 -11.03
CA VAL A 191 11.39 14.80 -11.85
C VAL A 191 10.27 15.70 -11.32
N GLY A 192 9.10 15.13 -11.02
CA GLY A 192 7.96 15.87 -10.50
C GLY A 192 8.26 16.52 -9.14
N TYR A 193 8.93 15.81 -8.24
CA TYR A 193 9.35 16.34 -6.94
C TYR A 193 10.40 17.44 -7.08
N LEU A 194 11.43 17.24 -7.91
CA LEU A 194 12.47 18.25 -8.14
C LEU A 194 11.88 19.51 -8.76
N TRP A 195 10.99 19.37 -9.74
CA TRP A 195 10.28 20.50 -10.33
C TRP A 195 9.43 21.23 -9.29
N PHE A 196 8.63 20.51 -8.49
CA PHE A 196 7.80 21.09 -7.44
C PHE A 196 8.63 21.85 -6.40
N MET A 197 9.73 21.25 -5.93
CA MET A 197 10.63 21.87 -4.96
C MET A 197 11.36 23.08 -5.52
N HIS A 198 11.80 23.02 -6.78
CA HIS A 198 12.38 24.16 -7.46
C HIS A 198 11.38 25.34 -7.51
N SER A 199 10.14 25.07 -7.95
CA SER A 199 9.08 26.08 -7.98
C SER A 199 8.75 26.63 -6.58
N TYR A 200 8.65 25.77 -5.57
CA TYR A 200 8.39 26.18 -4.20
C TYR A 200 9.53 27.03 -3.60
N LEU A 201 10.79 26.61 -3.76
CA LEU A 201 11.94 27.34 -3.23
C LEU A 201 12.16 28.68 -3.94
N SER A 202 11.84 28.75 -5.23
CA SER A 202 11.93 30.01 -6.00
C SER A 202 11.05 31.12 -5.42
N LEU A 203 9.99 30.79 -4.68
CA LEU A 203 9.15 31.77 -3.98
C LEU A 203 9.89 32.56 -2.89
N PHE A 204 10.96 32.00 -2.32
CA PHE A 204 11.69 32.61 -1.19
C PHE A 204 12.96 33.35 -1.65
N VAL A 205 13.36 33.17 -2.91
CA VAL A 205 14.60 33.73 -3.46
C VAL A 205 14.37 35.07 -4.18
N VAL A 206 13.10 35.43 -4.41
CA VAL A 206 12.67 36.74 -4.94
C VAL A 206 12.38 37.69 -3.79
#